data_AF-A0A419GLA6-F1
#
_entry.id   AF-A0A419GLA6-F1
#
_cell.length_a   1.000
_cell.length_b   1.000
_cell.length_c   1.000
_cell.angle_alpha   90.00
_cell.angle_beta   90.00
_cell.angle_gamma   90.00
#
_symmetry.space_group_name_H-M   'P 1'
#
loop_
_entity.id
_entity.type
_entity.pdbx_description
1 polymer ?
#
loop_
_entity_poly.entity_id
_entity_poly.type
_entity_poly.pdbx_seq_one_letter_code
_entity_poly.pdbx_strand_id
1 'polypeptide(L)' 'MFIAGLTGNYGMGKSAVLQMFRELGAVTIDADWVVQQLLRNKPVLKKIKTLFGASVFDKKGNLDKSKIAQRIFRNKSLR' A
#
# COMPACT_ATOMS: atom_id res chain seq x y z
N MET A 1 -9.37 24.20 3.73
CA MET A 1 -8.92 23.20 2.75
C MET A 1 -9.97 22.11 2.69
N PHE A 2 -10.50 21.81 1.50
CA PHE A 2 -11.51 20.77 1.31
C PHE A 2 -10.82 19.45 0.91
N ILE A 3 -11.23 18.33 1.51
CA ILE A 3 -10.66 17.00 1.25
C ILE A 3 -11.79 16.06 0.84
N ALA A 4 -11.65 15.43 -0.32
CA ALA A 4 -12.58 14.43 -0.84
C ALA A 4 -11.86 13.08 -1.04
N GLY A 5 -12.53 11.99 -0.67
CA GLY A 5 -12.04 10.63 -0.89
C GLY A 5 -12.62 10.03 -2.17
N LEU A 6 -11.74 9.59 -3.08
CA LEU A 6 -12.12 8.83 -4.26
C LEU A 6 -12.00 7.33 -3.98
N THR A 7 -13.11 6.60 -4.04
CA THR A 7 -13.17 5.15 -3.77
C THR A 7 -13.96 4.41 -4.86
N GLY A 8 -13.96 3.07 -4.80
CA GLY A 8 -14.55 2.18 -5.80
C GLY A 8 -13.80 0.85 -5.87
N ASN A 9 -14.41 -0.18 -6.46
CA ASN A 9 -13.81 -1.51 -6.57
C ASN A 9 -12.63 -1.54 -7.57
N TYR A 10 -11.90 -2.66 -7.60
CA TYR A 10 -10.83 -2.88 -8.58
C TYR A 10 -11.38 -2.76 -10.01
N GLY A 11 -10.58 -2.19 -10.92
CA GLY A 11 -10.98 -2.02 -12.33
C GLY A 11 -12.02 -0.92 -12.61
N MET A 12 -12.55 -0.21 -11.61
CA MET A 12 -13.59 0.82 -11.80
C MET A 12 -13.06 2.20 -12.24
N GLY A 13 -11.85 2.29 -12.80
CA GLY A 13 -11.33 3.55 -13.36
C GLY A 13 -10.96 4.64 -12.34
N LYS A 14 -10.79 4.32 -11.05
CA LYS A 14 -10.39 5.29 -10.01
C LYS A 14 -9.16 6.11 -10.40
N SER A 15 -8.11 5.45 -10.91
CA SER A 15 -6.89 6.13 -11.35
C SER A 15 -7.14 7.09 -12.52
N ALA A 16 -8.07 6.77 -13.41
CA ALA A 16 -8.48 7.66 -14.50
C ALA A 16 -9.22 8.89 -13.97
N VAL A 17 -10.17 8.69 -13.07
CA VAL A 17 -10.89 9.80 -12.41
C VAL A 17 -9.93 10.67 -11.59
N LEU A 18 -8.97 10.07 -10.89
CA LEU A 18 -7.94 10.81 -10.14
C LEU A 18 -7.06 11.65 -11.07
N GLN A 19 -6.75 11.16 -12.27
CA GLN A 19 -6.03 11.93 -13.29
C GLN A 19 -6.88 13.10 -13.80
N MET A 20 -8.17 12.89 -14.07
CA MET A 20 -9.08 13.97 -14.49
C MET A 20 -9.15 15.08 -13.45
N PHE A 21 -9.24 14.75 -12.15
CA PHE A 21 -9.19 15.75 -11.08
C PHE A 21 -7.88 16.55 -11.10
N ARG A 22 -6.75 15.89 -11.36
CA ARG A 22 -5.45 16.56 -11.47
C ARG A 22 -5.41 17.53 -12.65
N GLU A 23 -5.92 17.11 -13.81
CA GLU A 23 -6.00 17.94 -15.02
C GLU A 23 -6.90 19.18 -14.81
N LEU A 24 -7.92 19.06 -13.96
CA LEU A 24 -8.78 20.17 -13.53
C LEU A 24 -8.16 21.06 -12.44
N GLY A 25 -6.91 20.81 -12.04
CA GLY A 25 -6.16 21.64 -11.08
C GLY A 25 -6.25 21.19 -9.62
N ALA A 26 -6.89 20.05 -9.33
CA ALA A 26 -6.89 19.52 -7.97
C ALA A 26 -5.52 18.92 -7.59
N VAL A 27 -5.10 19.14 -6.35
CA VAL A 27 -3.99 18.39 -5.76
C VAL A 27 -4.48 16.98 -5.44
N THR A 28 -3.91 15.97 -6.09
CA THR A 28 -4.33 14.57 -5.93
C THR A 28 -3.28 13.73 -5.23
N ILE A 29 -3.73 12.85 -4.33
CA ILE A 29 -2.90 11.88 -3.60
C ILE A 29 -3.41 10.48 -3.94
N ASP A 30 -2.52 9.61 -4.42
CA ASP A 30 -2.81 8.22 -4.70
C ASP A 30 -2.32 7.35 -3.53
N ALA A 31 -3.25 6.69 -2.83
CA ALA A 31 -2.94 5.85 -1.68
C ALA A 31 -2.12 4.60 -2.06
N ASP A 32 -2.38 3.99 -3.22
CA ASP A 32 -1.66 2.80 -3.68
C ASP A 32 -0.20 3.14 -3.97
N TRP A 33 0.03 4.30 -4.60
CA TRP A 33 1.39 4.82 -4.83
C TRP A 33 2.12 5.13 -3.52
N VAL A 34 1.44 5.79 -2.56
CA VAL A 34 2.01 6.10 -1.24
C VAL A 34 2.44 4.81 -0.52
N VAL A 35 1.57 3.78 -0.50
CA VAL A 35 1.91 2.49 0.10
C VAL A 35 3.11 1.85 -0.60
N GLN A 36 3.19 1.92 -1.93
CA GLN A 36 4.36 1.40 -2.67
C GLN A 36 5.66 2.09 -2.24
N GLN A 37 5.66 3.40 -2.01
CA GLN A 37 6.84 4.12 -1.51
C GLN A 37 7.18 3.74 -0.07
N LEU A 38 6.17 3.64 0.80
CA LEU A 38 6.36 3.22 2.19
C LEU A 38 6.96 1.83 2.30
N LEU A 39 6.57 0.89 1.43
CA LEU A 39 7.14 -0.47 1.40
C LEU A 39 8.59 -0.54 0.90
N ARG A 40 9.20 0.58 0.49
CA ARG A 40 10.63 0.70 0.20
C ARG A 40 11.40 1.43 1.31
N ASN A 41 10.69 2.02 2.27
CA ASN A 41 11.27 2.81 3.33
C ASN A 41 11.88 1.91 4.43
N LYS A 42 13.17 2.09 4.75
CA LYS A 42 13.89 1.26 5.72
C LYS A 42 13.22 1.20 7.11
N PRO A 43 12.82 2.33 7.74
CA PRO A 43 12.03 2.31 8.96
C PRO A 43 10.75 1.46 8.90
N VAL A 44 9.99 1.57 7.80
CA VAL A 44 8.76 0.77 7.59
C VAL A 44 9.10 -0.71 7.48
N LEU A 45 10.11 -1.07 6.68
CA LEU A 45 10.57 -2.45 6.53
C LEU A 45 11.07 -3.03 7.86
N LYS A 46 11.74 -2.23 8.70
CA LYS A 46 12.17 -2.65 10.04
C LYS A 46 10.96 -3.00 10.91
N LYS A 47 9.91 -2.17 10.91
CA LYS A 47 8.66 -2.45 11.64
C LYS A 47 7.97 -3.72 11.13
N ILE A 48 7.91 -3.91 9.80
CA ILE A 48 7.36 -5.13 9.20
C ILE A 48 8.16 -6.37 9.63
N LYS A 49 9.50 -6.27 9.66
CA LYS A 49 10.38 -7.35 10.13
C LYS A 49 10.18 -7.66 11.61
N THR A 50 9.93 -6.67 12.46
CA THR A 50 9.61 -6.89 13.88
C THR A 50 8.28 -7.62 14.04
N LEU A 51 7.25 -7.27 13.26
CA LEU A 51 5.91 -7.86 13.39
C LEU A 51 5.80 -9.25 12.76
N PHE A 52 6.39 -9.45 11.58
CA PHE A 52 6.24 -10.68 10.79
C PHE A 52 7.52 -11.52 10.74
N GLY A 53 8.61 -11.08 11.37
CA GLY A 53 9.90 -11.77 11.32
C GLY A 53 10.62 -11.68 9.97
N ALA A 54 11.82 -12.24 9.88
CA ALA A 54 12.65 -12.20 8.67
C ALA A 54 12.11 -13.07 7.52
N SER A 55 11.24 -14.04 7.81
CA SER A 55 10.75 -15.03 6.83
C SER A 55 9.89 -14.45 5.71
N VAL A 56 9.36 -13.23 5.89
CA VAL A 56 8.57 -12.51 4.86
C VAL A 56 9.45 -11.67 3.92
N PHE A 57 10.77 -11.78 4.03
CA PHE A 57 11.72 -11.13 3.14
C PHE A 57 12.42 -12.17 2.26
N ASP A 58 12.79 -11.79 1.05
CA ASP A 58 13.65 -12.59 0.18
C ASP A 58 15.13 -12.46 0.58
N LYS A 59 16.01 -13.25 -0.08
CA LYS A 59 17.46 -13.22 0.18
C LYS A 59 18.12 -11.87 -0.15
N LYS A 60 17.46 -11.02 -0.94
CA LYS A 60 17.92 -9.67 -1.32
C LYS A 60 17.36 -8.60 -0.37
N GLY A 61 16.56 -8.99 0.63
CA GLY A 61 15.93 -8.07 1.58
C GLY A 61 14.68 -7.38 1.05
N ASN A 62 14.12 -7.82 -0.08
CA ASN A 62 12.84 -7.32 -0.57
C ASN A 62 11.69 -8.03 0.14
N LEU A 63 10.57 -7.33 0.25
CA LEU A 63 9.39 -7.82 0.92
C LEU A 63 8.57 -8.77 0.02
N ASP A 64 8.25 -9.96 0.54
CA ASP A 64 7.37 -10.93 -0.09
C ASP A 64 5.92 -10.69 0.38
N LYS A 65 5.17 -9.93 -0.45
CA LYS A 65 3.78 -9.57 -0.17
C LYS A 65 2.87 -10.80 -0.05
N SER A 66 3.14 -11.86 -0.80
CA SER A 66 2.33 -13.09 -0.79
C SER A 66 2.44 -13.81 0.55
N LYS A 67 3.64 -13.88 1.14
CA LYS A 67 3.83 -14.46 2.48
C LYS A 67 3.14 -13.65 3.57
N ILE A 68 3.17 -12.32 3.48
CA ILE A 68 2.45 -11.46 4.44
C ILE A 68 0.95 -11.70 4.32
N ALA A 69 0.41 -11.66 3.10
CA ALA A 69 -1.00 -11.90 2.85
C ALA A 69 -1.42 -13.26 3.44
N GLN A 70 -0.67 -14.33 3.19
CA GLN A 70 -0.96 -15.66 3.76
C GLN A 70 -1.02 -15.63 5.29
N ARG A 71 -0.13 -14.89 5.97
CA ARG A 71 -0.15 -14.77 7.44
C ARG A 71 -1.34 -13.97 7.95
N ILE A 72 -1.64 -12.84 7.32
CA ILE A 72 -2.79 -11.98 7.68
C ILE A 72 -4.11 -12.73 7.46
N PHE A 73 -4.24 -13.46 6.35
CA PHE A 73 -5.48 -14.20 6.07
C PHE A 73 -5.68 -15.39 7.00
N ARG A 74 -4.60 -16.00 7.51
CA ARG A 74 -4.63 -17.13 8.46
C ARG A 74 -4.76 -16.74 9.93
N ASN A 75 -4.35 -15.52 10.31
CA ASN A 75 -4.43 -15.06 11.70
C ASN A 75 -5.29 -13.79 11.81
N LYS A 76 -6.45 -13.93 12.45
CA LYS A 76 -7.42 -12.83 12.62
C LYS A 76 -6.86 -11.66 13.44
N SER A 77 -5.89 -11.88 14.35
CA SER A 77 -5.28 -10.79 15.13
C SER A 77 -4.26 -9.96 14.33
N LEU A 78 -3.90 -10.40 13.12
CA LEU A 78 -3.02 -9.66 12.19
C LEU A 78 -3.80 -8.93 11.09
N ARG A 79 -5.14 -9.06 11.06
CA ARG A 79 -6.02 -8.25 10.20
C ARG A 79 -6.33 -6.94 10.90
#